data_AF-A0AAE5K6R8-F1
#
_entry.id   AF-A0AAE5K6R8-F1
#
_cell.length_a   1.000
_cell.length_b   1.000
_cell.length_c   1.000
_cell.angle_alpha   90.00
_cell.angle_beta   90.00
_cell.angle_gamma   90.00
#
_symmetry.space_group_name_H-M   'P 1'
#
loop_
_entity.id
_entity.type
_entity.pdbx_description
1 polymer ?
#
loop_
_entity_poly.entity_id
_entity_poly.type
_entity_poly.pdbx_seq_one_letter_code
_entity_poly.pdbx_strand_id
1 'polypeptide(L)'
;MIKNIKTIAEAKAKCLNQKDGKQKYVVVEQWLKMFKKWYSPSGNEYTATLPAVEIYSYIAGFNEQGQECYATQKTLANIGMVSDRQVRNIINMFVDMGVLSVEARDGQTSLYKALPFTDAHITPPGESSLSDLSEAEEAQEQPKGHKQPSFDVLDDWDAPLPWETEETPVSSSEKVANDNEEDVLENFASLICQQKHTRTGGASFIEFANSLAYRHGLKRPKGIEAYFSKNYPNVYDDFDIPF
;
A
#
# COMPACT_ATOMS: atom_id res chain seq x y z
N MET A 1 -14.90 -22.10 7.18
CA MET A 1 -16.01 -21.65 6.31
C MET A 1 -16.09 -20.13 6.37
N ILE A 2 -15.52 -19.42 5.39
CA ILE A 2 -15.70 -17.97 5.30
C ILE A 2 -17.11 -17.79 4.74
N LYS A 3 -18.06 -17.31 5.56
CA LYS A 3 -19.37 -16.88 5.07
C LYS A 3 -19.15 -15.89 3.93
N ASN A 4 -19.84 -16.05 2.80
CA ASN A 4 -19.87 -15.06 1.73
C ASN A 4 -20.45 -13.77 2.31
N ILE A 5 -19.59 -12.79 2.56
CA ILE A 5 -20.00 -11.47 3.04
C ILE A 5 -20.52 -10.72 1.83
N LYS A 6 -21.75 -10.23 1.91
CA LYS A 6 -22.43 -9.62 0.77
C LYS A 6 -22.51 -8.10 0.85
N THR A 7 -22.33 -7.53 2.04
CA THR A 7 -22.44 -6.09 2.27
C THR A 7 -21.26 -5.54 3.05
N ILE A 8 -20.99 -4.24 2.88
CA ILE A 8 -19.96 -3.51 3.63
C ILE A 8 -20.31 -3.49 5.12
N ALA A 9 -21.60 -3.36 5.47
CA ALA A 9 -22.04 -3.34 6.86
C ALA A 9 -21.70 -4.65 7.60
N GLU A 10 -21.92 -5.80 6.95
CA GLU A 10 -21.51 -7.11 7.48
C GLU A 10 -19.99 -7.23 7.62
N ALA A 11 -19.24 -6.73 6.63
CA ALA A 11 -17.78 -6.73 6.64
C ALA A 11 -17.23 -5.89 7.81
N LYS A 12 -17.74 -4.66 7.96
CA LYS A 12 -17.41 -3.75 9.07
C LYS A 12 -17.76 -4.36 10.42
N ALA A 13 -18.95 -4.93 10.58
CA ALA A 13 -19.39 -5.55 11.83
C ALA A 13 -18.49 -6.73 12.25
N LYS A 14 -17.96 -7.48 11.29
CA LYS A 14 -17.02 -8.59 11.54
C LYS A 14 -15.62 -8.11 11.90
N CYS A 15 -15.22 -6.94 11.41
CA CYS A 15 -13.94 -6.29 11.74
C CYS A 15 -13.99 -5.47 13.04
N LEU A 16 -15.19 -5.08 13.52
CA LEU A 16 -15.34 -4.51 14.87
C LEU A 16 -14.98 -5.58 15.92
N ASN A 17 -13.86 -5.38 16.62
CA ASN A 17 -13.44 -6.27 17.70
C ASN A 17 -14.50 -6.30 18.81
N GLN A 18 -15.14 -7.46 19.01
CA GLN A 18 -16.00 -7.74 20.18
C GLN A 18 -15.23 -7.87 21.52
N LYS A 19 -13.89 -7.72 21.54
CA LYS A 19 -13.08 -8.25 22.65
C LYS A 19 -12.36 -7.30 23.59
N ASP A 20 -12.23 -6.01 23.34
CA ASP A 20 -11.60 -5.13 24.33
C ASP A 20 -12.23 -3.75 24.31
N GLY A 21 -12.80 -3.34 25.45
CA GLY A 21 -13.41 -2.02 25.69
C GLY A 21 -12.41 -0.85 25.66
N LYS A 22 -11.42 -0.90 24.77
CA LYS A 22 -10.49 0.18 24.46
C LYS A 22 -10.49 0.35 22.94
N GLN A 23 -11.17 1.39 22.46
CA GLN A 23 -11.05 1.87 21.09
C GLN A 23 -9.58 2.21 20.82
N LYS A 24 -8.84 1.27 20.22
CA LYS A 24 -7.59 1.61 19.55
C LYS A 24 -7.98 2.23 18.21
N TYR A 25 -7.90 3.56 18.14
CA TYR A 25 -8.03 4.35 16.92
C TYR A 25 -6.87 4.04 15.96
N VAL A 26 -6.87 2.84 15.39
CA VAL A 26 -6.21 2.46 14.14
C VAL A 26 -7.07 1.34 13.53
N VAL A 27 -8.39 1.55 13.46
CA VAL A 27 -9.30 0.68 12.70
C VAL A 27 -9.24 1.15 11.25
N VAL A 28 -8.04 1.01 10.68
CA VAL A 28 -7.76 1.01 9.24
C VAL A 28 -8.78 0.08 8.60
N GLU A 29 -9.32 0.43 7.43
CA GLU A 29 -10.48 -0.16 6.75
C GLU A 29 -10.23 -1.63 6.32
N GLN A 30 -9.90 -2.51 7.27
CA GLN A 30 -9.46 -3.89 7.05
C GLN A 30 -10.54 -4.75 6.41
N TRP A 31 -11.81 -4.35 6.58
CA TRP A 31 -12.95 -4.99 5.96
C TRP A 31 -12.86 -4.93 4.41
N LEU A 32 -12.14 -3.96 3.84
CA LEU A 32 -11.88 -3.91 2.40
C LEU A 32 -11.13 -5.14 1.89
N LYS A 33 -10.29 -5.77 2.73
CA LYS A 33 -9.56 -7.01 2.40
C LYS A 33 -10.48 -8.23 2.24
N MET A 34 -11.73 -8.11 2.69
CA MET A 34 -12.71 -9.20 2.60
C MET A 34 -13.29 -9.36 1.20
N PHE A 35 -13.14 -8.34 0.36
CA PHE A 35 -13.59 -8.34 -1.02
C PHE A 35 -12.38 -8.48 -1.93
N LYS A 36 -12.39 -9.48 -2.83
CA LYS A 36 -11.29 -9.72 -3.77
C LYS A 36 -11.26 -8.71 -4.92
N LYS A 37 -12.44 -8.20 -5.27
CA LYS A 37 -12.67 -7.32 -6.41
C LYS A 37 -13.45 -6.10 -5.96
N TRP A 38 -13.15 -4.97 -6.58
CA TRP A 38 -13.90 -3.75 -6.44
C TRP A 38 -14.34 -3.23 -7.80
N TYR A 39 -15.47 -2.53 -7.85
CA TYR A 39 -16.07 -2.05 -9.08
C TYR A 39 -16.18 -0.53 -9.06
N SER A 40 -15.89 0.10 -10.19
CA SER A 40 -16.16 1.53 -10.38
C SER A 40 -17.58 1.76 -10.90
N PRO A 41 -18.13 2.97 -10.71
CA PRO A 41 -19.38 3.38 -11.36
C PRO A 41 -19.31 3.31 -12.89
N SER A 42 -18.12 3.40 -13.47
CA SER A 42 -17.87 3.27 -14.92
C SER A 42 -17.92 1.82 -15.43
N GLY A 43 -18.02 0.83 -14.52
CA GLY A 43 -18.07 -0.60 -14.85
C GLY A 43 -16.71 -1.29 -14.91
N ASN A 44 -15.63 -0.60 -14.54
CA ASN A 44 -14.30 -1.19 -14.46
C ASN A 44 -14.20 -2.09 -13.23
N GLU A 45 -13.48 -3.20 -13.40
CA GLU A 45 -13.17 -4.13 -12.31
C GLU A 45 -11.71 -3.96 -11.87
N TYR A 46 -11.51 -3.82 -10.57
CA TYR A 46 -10.21 -3.71 -9.93
C TYR A 46 -9.99 -4.85 -8.96
N THR A 47 -8.75 -5.35 -8.90
CA THR A 47 -8.37 -6.34 -7.89
C THR A 47 -7.99 -5.62 -6.60
N ALA A 48 -8.61 -6.03 -5.50
CA ALA A 48 -8.30 -5.50 -4.18
C ALA A 48 -6.88 -5.93 -3.78
N THR A 49 -5.96 -4.96 -3.71
CA THR A 49 -4.58 -5.20 -3.32
C THR A 49 -4.32 -4.66 -1.92
N LEU A 50 -3.39 -5.29 -1.19
CA LEU A 50 -3.00 -4.82 0.14
C LEU A 50 -2.48 -3.37 0.15
N PRO A 51 -1.61 -2.94 -0.79
CA PRO A 51 -1.17 -1.55 -0.89
C PRO A 51 -2.31 -0.56 -1.05
N ALA A 52 -3.31 -0.90 -1.88
CA ALA A 52 -4.48 -0.05 -2.07
C ALA A 52 -5.28 0.10 -0.77
N VAL A 53 -5.54 -1.02 -0.06
CA VAL A 53 -6.24 -0.96 1.23
C VAL A 53 -5.47 -0.11 2.24
N GLU A 54 -4.15 -0.25 2.34
CA GLU A 54 -3.33 0.50 3.30
C GLU A 54 -3.30 2.00 2.98
N ILE A 55 -3.14 2.37 1.70
CA ILE A 55 -3.17 3.75 1.25
C ILE A 55 -4.54 4.39 1.51
N TYR A 56 -5.64 3.74 1.13
CA TYR A 56 -6.98 4.26 1.37
C TYR A 56 -7.25 4.42 2.87
N SER A 57 -6.91 3.41 3.66
CA SER A 57 -7.15 3.43 5.10
C SER A 57 -6.36 4.51 5.82
N TYR A 58 -5.13 4.79 5.36
CA TYR A 58 -4.36 5.92 5.88
C TYR A 58 -5.09 7.23 5.62
N ILE A 59 -5.53 7.48 4.38
CA ILE A 59 -6.24 8.71 4.01
C ILE A 59 -7.56 8.82 4.79
N ALA A 60 -8.37 7.77 4.78
CA ALA A 60 -9.65 7.71 5.48
C ALA A 60 -9.49 7.95 6.99
N GLY A 61 -8.45 7.38 7.61
CA GLY A 61 -8.18 7.58 9.03
C GLY A 61 -7.91 9.02 9.43
N PHE A 62 -7.29 9.84 8.56
CA PHE A 62 -7.16 11.29 8.78
C PHE A 62 -8.51 12.00 8.65
N ASN A 63 -9.28 11.69 7.60
CA ASN A 63 -10.57 12.34 7.35
C ASN A 63 -11.61 12.00 8.44
N GLU A 64 -11.62 10.78 8.97
CA GLU A 64 -12.46 10.37 10.10
C GLU A 64 -12.15 11.14 11.39
N GLN A 65 -10.90 11.56 11.57
CA GLN A 65 -10.47 12.41 12.69
C GLN A 65 -10.77 13.90 12.44
N GLY A 66 -11.45 14.23 11.34
CA GLY A 66 -11.73 15.60 10.92
C GLY A 66 -10.48 16.35 10.44
N GLN A 67 -9.40 15.64 10.12
CA GLN A 67 -8.16 16.22 9.64
C GLN A 67 -8.04 16.10 8.11
N GLU A 68 -7.35 17.08 7.53
CA GLU A 68 -6.98 17.08 6.12
C GLU A 68 -5.74 16.20 5.89
N CYS A 69 -5.80 15.30 4.90
CA CYS A 69 -4.69 14.41 4.58
C CYS A 69 -3.77 15.04 3.53
N TYR A 70 -2.66 15.62 3.99
CA TYR A 70 -1.59 16.12 3.12
C TYR A 70 -0.51 15.07 2.95
N ALA A 71 -0.33 14.55 1.74
CA ALA A 71 0.67 13.53 1.47
C ALA A 71 1.42 13.76 0.15
N THR A 72 2.67 13.31 0.12
CA THR A 72 3.44 13.19 -1.14
C THR A 72 3.28 11.79 -1.73
N GLN A 73 3.55 11.61 -3.03
CA GLN A 73 3.61 10.27 -3.63
C GLN A 73 4.58 9.36 -2.88
N LYS A 74 5.72 9.89 -2.43
CA LYS A 74 6.72 9.14 -1.64
C LYS A 74 6.19 8.71 -0.26
N THR A 75 5.37 9.55 0.39
CA THR A 75 4.73 9.19 1.66
C THR A 75 3.79 8.00 1.47
N LEU A 76 2.95 8.06 0.43
CA LEU A 76 2.00 6.99 0.10
C LEU A 76 2.70 5.73 -0.40
N ALA A 77 3.83 5.86 -1.09
CA ALA A 77 4.68 4.77 -1.53
C ALA A 77 5.22 3.97 -0.35
N ASN A 78 5.66 4.66 0.71
CA ASN A 78 6.09 4.02 1.94
C ASN A 78 4.93 3.32 2.67
N ILE A 79 3.73 3.91 2.68
CA ILE A 79 2.55 3.33 3.31
C ILE A 79 2.14 2.04 2.63
N GLY A 80 2.02 2.05 1.30
CA GLY A 80 1.63 0.86 0.53
C GLY A 80 2.79 -0.08 0.20
N MET A 81 4.02 0.27 0.60
CA MET A 81 5.25 -0.45 0.23
C MET A 81 5.38 -0.71 -1.29
N VAL A 82 5.09 0.30 -2.09
CA VAL A 82 5.09 0.24 -3.56
C VAL A 82 5.85 1.42 -4.17
N SER A 83 6.18 1.33 -5.46
CA SER A 83 6.81 2.45 -6.18
C SER A 83 5.87 3.64 -6.36
N ASP A 84 6.43 4.84 -6.55
CA ASP A 84 5.67 6.07 -6.83
C ASP A 84 4.73 5.93 -8.04
N ARG A 85 5.15 5.16 -9.07
CA ARG A 85 4.30 4.84 -10.22
C ARG A 85 3.07 4.04 -9.83
N GLN A 86 3.25 3.02 -9.00
CA GLN A 86 2.14 2.18 -8.50
C GLN A 86 1.20 2.99 -7.60
N VAL A 87 1.73 3.90 -6.77
CA VAL A 87 0.89 4.84 -6.00
C VAL A 87 0.00 5.64 -6.93
N ARG A 88 0.56 6.23 -8.00
CA ARG A 88 -0.21 7.02 -8.96
C ARG A 88 -1.34 6.19 -9.58
N ASN A 89 -1.07 4.94 -9.94
CA ASN A 89 -2.08 4.04 -10.48
C ASN A 89 -3.19 3.72 -9.46
N ILE A 90 -2.82 3.46 -8.21
CA ILE A 90 -3.77 3.20 -7.11
C ILE A 90 -4.65 4.43 -6.84
N ILE A 91 -4.06 5.62 -6.84
CA ILE A 91 -4.80 6.87 -6.65
C ILE A 91 -5.79 7.09 -7.81
N ASN A 92 -5.35 6.90 -9.06
CA ASN A 92 -6.22 7.01 -10.23
C ASN A 92 -7.37 6.00 -10.18
N MET A 93 -7.10 4.77 -9.74
CA MET A 93 -8.14 3.76 -9.51
C MET A 93 -9.17 4.24 -8.48
N PHE A 94 -8.75 4.79 -7.34
CA PHE A 94 -9.69 5.29 -6.34
C PHE A 94 -10.50 6.51 -6.81
N VAL A 95 -9.90 7.36 -7.65
CA VAL A 95 -10.61 8.48 -8.28
C VAL A 95 -11.63 7.97 -9.30
N ASP A 96 -11.29 6.98 -10.14
CA ASP A 96 -12.24 6.36 -11.08
C ASP A 96 -13.40 5.67 -10.35
N MET A 97 -13.12 5.04 -9.21
CA MET A 97 -14.15 4.47 -8.34
C MET A 97 -14.99 5.55 -7.61
N GLY A 98 -14.59 6.81 -7.61
CA GLY A 98 -15.30 7.87 -6.88
C GLY A 98 -15.18 7.77 -5.36
N VAL A 99 -14.23 6.97 -4.85
CA VAL A 99 -13.98 6.80 -3.40
C VAL A 99 -12.85 7.70 -2.90
N LEU A 100 -12.24 8.50 -3.78
CA LEU A 100 -11.20 9.45 -3.42
C LEU A 100 -11.30 10.72 -4.27
N SER A 101 -11.20 11.86 -3.62
CA SER A 101 -11.00 13.16 -4.25
C SER A 101 -9.59 13.67 -3.98
N VAL A 102 -8.96 14.22 -5.02
CA VAL A 102 -7.57 14.69 -4.98
C VAL A 102 -7.52 16.14 -5.44
N GLU A 103 -7.00 17.02 -4.58
CA GLU A 103 -6.66 18.39 -4.94
C GLU A 103 -5.15 18.48 -5.13
N ALA A 104 -4.72 18.44 -6.40
CA ALA A 104 -3.32 18.62 -6.77
C ALA A 104 -2.92 20.09 -6.57
N ARG A 105 -1.81 20.30 -5.85
CA ARG A 105 -1.22 21.63 -5.63
C ARG A 105 0.19 21.62 -6.21
N ASP A 106 0.42 22.39 -7.26
CA ASP A 106 1.70 22.43 -7.95
C ASP A 106 2.82 22.87 -7.00
N GLY A 107 3.87 22.06 -6.90
CA GLY A 107 5.01 22.31 -6.00
C GLY A 107 4.73 22.10 -4.51
N GLN A 108 3.55 21.60 -4.13
CA GLN A 108 3.16 21.32 -2.74
C GLN A 108 2.65 19.89 -2.54
N THR A 109 2.43 19.49 -1.29
CA THR A 109 1.75 18.24 -0.94
C THR A 109 0.31 18.26 -1.45
N SER A 110 -0.10 17.19 -2.13
CA SER A 110 -1.48 17.04 -2.57
C SER A 110 -2.39 16.79 -1.37
N LEU A 111 -3.62 17.30 -1.44
CA LEU A 111 -4.65 17.09 -0.44
C LEU A 111 -5.56 15.95 -0.89
N TYR A 112 -5.72 14.95 -0.02
CA TYR A 112 -6.54 13.78 -0.25
C TYR A 112 -7.78 13.79 0.64
N LYS A 113 -8.94 13.51 0.05
CA LYS A 113 -10.23 13.40 0.73
C LYS A 113 -10.86 12.04 0.39
N ALA A 114 -10.94 11.16 1.38
CA ALA A 114 -11.62 9.89 1.25
C ALA A 114 -13.14 10.10 1.17
N LEU A 115 -13.78 9.41 0.23
CA LEU A 115 -15.23 9.34 0.06
C LEU A 115 -15.70 7.93 0.41
N PRO A 116 -16.92 7.76 0.93
CA PRO A 116 -17.36 6.48 1.45
C PRO A 116 -17.48 5.43 0.35
N PHE A 117 -16.96 4.23 0.63
CA PHE A 117 -17.33 3.04 -0.13
C PHE A 117 -18.81 2.71 0.10
N THR A 118 -19.51 2.41 -0.98
CA THR A 118 -20.89 1.90 -0.99
C THR A 118 -20.92 0.44 -1.48
N ASP A 119 -22.01 -0.28 -1.20
CA ASP A 119 -22.15 -1.69 -1.60
C ASP A 119 -22.02 -1.91 -3.12
N ALA A 120 -22.31 -0.88 -3.94
CA ALA A 120 -22.09 -0.93 -5.39
C ALA A 120 -20.62 -1.18 -5.78
N HIS A 121 -19.66 -0.83 -4.93
CA HIS A 121 -18.24 -1.06 -5.22
C HIS A 121 -17.79 -2.49 -4.94
N ILE A 122 -18.61 -3.32 -4.29
CA ILE A 122 -18.27 -4.72 -3.96
C ILE A 122 -19.18 -5.73 -4.65
N THR A 123 -20.29 -5.26 -5.25
CA THR A 123 -21.22 -6.08 -6.04
C THR A 123 -20.90 -5.95 -7.52
N PRO A 124 -20.79 -7.07 -8.27
CA PRO A 124 -20.59 -7.02 -9.71
C PRO A 124 -21.71 -6.26 -10.43
N PRO A 125 -21.41 -5.52 -11.50
CA PRO A 125 -22.43 -4.89 -12.33
C PRO A 125 -23.36 -5.97 -12.92
N GLY A 126 -24.64 -5.91 -12.55
CA GLY A 126 -25.66 -6.88 -12.98
C GLY A 126 -26.22 -7.80 -11.88
N GLU A 127 -25.56 -7.90 -10.72
CA GLU A 127 -26.09 -8.61 -9.54
C GLU A 127 -26.77 -7.68 -8.53
N SER A 128 -26.78 -6.37 -8.81
CA SER A 128 -27.53 -5.39 -8.04
C SER A 128 -29.03 -5.64 -8.22
N SER A 129 -29.61 -6.48 -7.36
CA SER A 129 -31.05 -6.47 -7.11
C SER A 129 -31.37 -5.14 -6.43
N LEU A 130 -31.61 -4.11 -7.25
CA LEU A 130 -32.22 -2.86 -6.82
C LEU A 130 -33.54 -3.22 -6.15
N SER A 131 -33.58 -3.15 -4.82
CA SER A 131 -34.82 -2.86 -4.15
C SER A 131 -35.18 -1.44 -4.57
N ASP A 132 -36.18 -1.35 -5.44
CA ASP A 132 -36.84 -0.11 -5.87
C ASP A 132 -37.01 0.86 -4.70
N LEU A 133 -36.42 2.03 -4.83
CA LEU A 133 -36.99 3.25 -4.26
C LEU A 133 -37.35 4.16 -5.44
N SER A 134 -38.44 3.80 -6.09
CA SER A 134 -39.20 4.67 -6.97
C SER A 134 -40.13 5.55 -6.12
N GLU A 135 -39.71 6.79 -5.88
CA GLU A 135 -40.49 8.02 -5.63
C GLU A 135 -39.48 9.04 -5.08
N ALA A 136 -39.14 10.15 -5.74
CA ALA A 136 -40.01 11.04 -6.49
C ALA A 136 -39.31 11.58 -7.75
N GLU A 137 -40.04 11.54 -8.87
CA GLU A 137 -39.91 12.56 -9.91
C GLU A 137 -40.25 13.92 -9.31
N GLU A 138 -39.36 14.90 -9.44
CA GLU A 138 -39.81 16.20 -9.91
C GLU A 138 -38.75 16.78 -10.85
N ALA A 139 -39.23 17.03 -12.07
CA ALA A 139 -38.47 17.44 -13.22
C ALA A 139 -37.82 18.82 -13.05
N GLN A 140 -36.62 18.99 -13.60
CA GLN A 140 -36.27 20.26 -14.24
C GLN A 140 -35.16 20.09 -15.30
N GLU A 141 -35.65 20.10 -16.54
CA GLU A 141 -35.08 20.59 -17.81
C GLU A 141 -33.56 20.83 -17.95
N GLN A 142 -33.00 20.21 -19.01
CA GLN A 142 -31.75 20.60 -19.65
C GLN A 142 -31.80 22.04 -20.19
N PRO A 143 -30.61 22.63 -20.48
CA PRO A 143 -30.35 22.86 -21.90
C PRO A 143 -28.92 22.54 -22.39
N LYS A 144 -28.92 22.05 -23.63
CA LYS A 144 -27.88 21.88 -24.68
C LYS A 144 -26.56 22.68 -24.59
N GLY A 145 -25.51 22.00 -25.07
CA GLY A 145 -24.26 22.55 -25.64
C GLY A 145 -23.11 22.45 -24.64
N HIS A 146 -21.98 21.80 -24.92
CA HIS A 146 -21.05 22.11 -26.01
C HIS A 146 -20.09 20.94 -26.31
N LYS A 147 -19.81 20.75 -27.61
CA LYS A 147 -18.63 20.15 -28.26
C LYS A 147 -17.71 19.25 -27.41
N GLN A 148 -17.78 17.95 -27.73
CA GLN A 148 -16.67 17.01 -27.59
C GLN A 148 -15.44 17.50 -28.39
N PRO A 149 -14.21 17.35 -27.86
CA PRO A 149 -13.08 16.99 -28.70
C PRO A 149 -13.03 15.46 -28.82
N SER A 150 -13.01 14.96 -30.06
CA SER A 150 -12.60 13.58 -30.33
C SER A 150 -11.08 13.46 -30.08
N PHE A 151 -10.67 12.38 -29.44
CA PHE A 151 -9.31 11.88 -29.57
C PHE A 151 -9.42 10.41 -29.94
N ASP A 152 -9.09 10.14 -31.20
CA ASP A 152 -8.93 8.81 -31.75
C ASP A 152 -7.69 8.15 -31.14
N VAL A 153 -7.89 6.91 -30.68
CA VAL A 153 -6.99 5.75 -30.80
C VAL A 153 -5.55 5.92 -30.28
N LEU A 154 -5.28 5.23 -29.18
CA LEU A 154 -4.05 4.42 -29.10
C LEU A 154 -4.37 3.12 -28.35
N ASP A 155 -4.89 2.16 -29.11
CA ASP A 155 -4.82 0.74 -28.80
C ASP A 155 -3.35 0.31 -28.84
N ASP A 156 -2.78 -0.03 -27.68
CA ASP A 156 -1.72 -1.04 -27.58
C ASP A 156 -1.65 -1.56 -26.14
N TRP A 157 -2.70 -2.30 -25.72
CA TRP A 157 -2.76 -3.01 -24.43
C TRP A 157 -2.68 -4.54 -24.61
N ASP A 158 -2.02 -5.01 -25.67
CA ASP A 158 -1.88 -6.46 -25.92
C ASP A 158 -0.44 -6.88 -26.19
N ALA A 159 0.50 -6.28 -25.44
CA ALA A 159 1.86 -6.80 -25.34
C ALA A 159 1.93 -7.82 -24.19
N PRO A 160 2.19 -9.12 -24.47
CA PRO A 160 2.24 -10.14 -23.43
C PRO A 160 3.41 -9.86 -22.46
N LEU A 161 3.11 -9.84 -21.17
CA LEU A 161 4.11 -9.72 -20.11
C LEU A 161 5.00 -10.98 -20.10
N PRO A 162 6.34 -10.85 -20.02
CA PRO A 162 7.28 -11.92 -20.37
C PRO A 162 7.50 -12.98 -19.28
N TRP A 163 6.49 -13.37 -18.50
CA TRP A 163 6.68 -14.35 -17.41
C TRP A 163 5.69 -15.50 -17.38
N GLU A 164 4.86 -15.68 -18.41
CA GLU A 164 4.13 -16.93 -18.59
C GLU A 164 4.86 -17.86 -19.56
N THR A 165 5.97 -18.45 -19.11
CA THR A 165 6.44 -19.73 -19.64
C THR A 165 7.11 -20.54 -18.52
N GLU A 166 6.46 -21.66 -18.23
CA GLU A 166 6.85 -22.88 -17.54
C GLU A 166 8.33 -23.08 -17.14
N GLU A 167 8.50 -23.30 -15.84
CA GLU A 167 9.35 -24.27 -15.12
C GLU A 167 10.45 -25.08 -15.86
N THR A 168 11.67 -24.92 -15.32
CA THR A 168 12.73 -25.92 -14.97
C THR A 168 14.11 -25.70 -15.64
N PRO A 169 15.21 -26.20 -15.04
CA PRO A 169 15.72 -25.87 -13.71
C PRO A 169 17.20 -25.42 -13.81
N VAL A 170 17.58 -24.30 -13.18
CA VAL A 170 19.00 -23.98 -13.03
C VAL A 170 19.52 -24.55 -11.72
N SER A 171 20.31 -25.60 -11.87
CA SER A 171 21.11 -26.24 -10.85
C SER A 171 22.27 -25.34 -10.41
N SER A 172 22.49 -25.32 -9.10
CA SER A 172 23.77 -25.16 -8.37
C SER A 172 24.40 -23.76 -8.24
N SER A 173 24.24 -23.20 -7.03
CA SER A 173 25.40 -22.95 -6.15
C SER A 173 24.98 -22.94 -4.67
N GLU A 174 25.31 -24.04 -3.98
CA GLU A 174 25.83 -24.11 -2.60
C GLU A 174 25.11 -23.39 -1.44
N LYS A 175 24.07 -24.08 -0.94
CA LYS A 175 23.86 -24.49 0.46
C LYS A 175 24.88 -23.98 1.50
N VAL A 176 24.43 -23.20 2.50
CA VAL A 176 24.60 -23.53 3.94
C VAL A 176 23.40 -22.99 4.71
N ALA A 177 22.50 -23.89 5.11
CA ALA A 177 21.68 -23.66 6.27
C ALA A 177 22.60 -23.79 7.48
N ASN A 178 22.90 -22.68 8.17
CA ASN A 178 23.44 -22.73 9.52
C ASN A 178 22.45 -22.02 10.44
N ASP A 179 21.70 -22.83 11.17
CA ASP A 179 20.81 -22.42 12.27
C ASP A 179 21.63 -22.12 13.54
N ASN A 180 22.80 -21.48 13.40
CA ASN A 180 23.54 -20.91 14.51
C ASN A 180 23.30 -19.41 14.52
N GLU A 181 22.67 -18.90 15.57
CA GLU A 181 22.36 -17.47 15.73
C GLU A 181 23.61 -16.57 15.56
N GLU A 182 24.79 -17.10 15.88
CA GLU A 182 26.08 -16.42 15.75
C GLU A 182 26.53 -16.27 14.29
N ASP A 183 26.26 -17.24 13.42
CA ASP A 183 26.60 -17.16 11.99
C ASP A 183 25.69 -16.16 11.26
N VAL A 184 24.42 -16.07 11.68
CA VAL A 184 23.48 -15.06 11.17
C VAL A 184 23.94 -13.65 11.55
N LEU A 185 24.45 -13.49 12.77
CA LEU A 185 25.01 -12.22 13.25
C LEU A 185 26.29 -11.86 12.50
N GLU A 186 27.21 -12.79 12.30
CA GLU A 186 28.49 -12.55 11.61
C GLU A 186 28.29 -12.24 10.12
N ASN A 187 27.39 -12.96 9.44
CA ASN A 187 27.05 -12.69 8.05
C ASN A 187 26.46 -11.28 7.87
N PHE A 188 25.59 -10.86 8.79
CA PHE A 188 25.00 -9.53 8.75
C PHE A 188 26.01 -8.44 9.16
N ALA A 189 26.90 -8.72 10.12
CA ALA A 189 27.99 -7.82 10.49
C ALA A 189 28.97 -7.59 9.32
N SER A 190 29.33 -8.66 8.61
CA SER A 190 30.15 -8.59 7.39
C SER A 190 29.51 -7.70 6.33
N LEU A 191 28.19 -7.79 6.15
CA LEU A 191 27.43 -6.93 5.22
C LEU A 191 27.50 -5.44 5.61
N ILE A 192 27.41 -5.14 6.92
CA ILE A 192 27.56 -3.77 7.44
C ILE A 192 28.97 -3.23 7.13
N CYS A 193 30.01 -4.02 7.37
CA CYS A 193 31.40 -3.63 7.09
C CYS A 193 31.64 -3.36 5.59
N GLN A 194 31.07 -4.18 4.70
CA GLN A 194 31.21 -4.00 3.25
C GLN A 194 30.50 -2.73 2.74
N GLN A 195 29.31 -2.43 3.29
CA GLN A 195 28.49 -1.33 2.79
C GLN A 195 28.65 -0.03 3.58
N LYS A 196 29.58 0.05 4.55
CA LYS A 196 29.76 1.22 5.43
C LYS A 196 29.92 2.56 4.70
N HIS A 197 30.51 2.54 3.50
CA HIS A 197 30.69 3.72 2.65
C HIS A 197 29.38 4.27 2.07
N THR A 198 28.31 3.47 2.06
CA THR A 198 26.96 3.89 1.63
C THR A 198 26.16 4.55 2.77
N ARG A 199 26.79 4.77 3.92
CA ARG A 199 26.15 5.41 5.08
C ARG A 199 25.87 6.88 4.77
N THR A 200 24.64 7.29 4.98
CA THR A 200 24.27 8.71 4.98
C THR A 200 24.85 9.39 6.22
N GLY A 201 25.51 10.54 6.05
CA GLY A 201 26.10 11.29 7.16
C GLY A 201 25.08 11.58 8.27
N GLY A 202 25.45 11.29 9.52
CA GLY A 202 24.61 11.48 10.71
C GLY A 202 23.64 10.35 11.05
N ALA A 203 23.58 9.27 10.25
CA ALA A 203 22.75 8.11 10.58
C ALA A 203 23.39 7.24 11.68
N SER A 204 22.61 6.90 12.71
CA SER A 204 23.03 5.98 13.78
C SER A 204 23.25 4.55 13.25
N PHE A 205 24.02 3.74 13.98
CA PHE A 205 24.26 2.33 13.64
C PHE A 205 22.96 1.56 13.38
N ILE A 206 21.96 1.77 14.25
CA ILE A 206 20.65 1.10 14.15
C ILE A 206 19.89 1.52 12.89
N GLU A 207 19.89 2.80 12.53
CA GLU A 207 19.25 3.29 11.30
C GLU A 207 19.94 2.74 10.05
N PHE A 208 21.28 2.70 10.07
CA PHE A 208 22.06 2.14 8.98
C PHE A 208 21.82 0.63 8.82
N ALA A 209 21.83 -0.13 9.92
CA ALA A 209 21.55 -1.56 9.92
C ALA A 209 20.11 -1.87 9.45
N ASN A 210 19.12 -1.04 9.82
CA ASN A 210 17.75 -1.16 9.33
C ASN A 210 17.64 -0.87 7.83
N SER A 211 18.35 0.15 7.34
CA SER A 211 18.42 0.47 5.91
C SER A 211 19.08 -0.66 5.10
N LEU A 212 20.13 -1.29 5.62
CA LEU A 212 20.77 -2.44 4.98
C LEU A 212 19.88 -3.68 4.98
N ALA A 213 19.25 -3.99 6.11
CA ALA A 213 18.26 -5.06 6.22
C ALA A 213 17.15 -4.88 5.16
N TYR A 214 16.61 -3.67 5.06
CA TYR A 214 15.60 -3.32 4.07
C TYR A 214 16.09 -3.47 2.62
N ARG A 215 17.29 -2.95 2.30
CA ARG A 215 17.87 -3.04 0.94
C ARG A 215 18.10 -4.47 0.46
N HIS A 216 18.49 -5.37 1.36
CA HIS A 216 18.79 -6.76 1.02
C HIS A 216 17.61 -7.72 1.29
N GLY A 217 16.43 -7.22 1.67
CA GLY A 217 15.27 -8.05 1.99
C GLY A 217 15.49 -8.96 3.20
N LEU A 218 16.44 -8.62 4.07
CA LEU A 218 16.79 -9.38 5.27
C LEU A 218 16.08 -8.81 6.50
N LYS A 219 15.82 -9.66 7.49
CA LYS A 219 15.40 -9.19 8.82
C LYS A 219 16.63 -8.86 9.65
N ARG A 220 16.67 -7.69 10.27
CA ARG A 220 17.76 -7.32 11.19
C ARG A 220 17.86 -8.38 12.31
N PRO A 221 19.02 -9.02 12.51
CA PRO A 221 19.21 -9.98 13.59
C PRO A 221 19.01 -9.33 14.96
N LYS A 222 18.40 -10.06 15.91
CA LYS A 222 18.28 -9.58 17.30
C LYS A 222 19.66 -9.60 17.94
N GLY A 223 20.05 -8.52 18.62
CA GLY A 223 21.35 -8.42 19.27
C GLY A 223 22.51 -8.02 18.35
N ILE A 224 22.24 -7.67 17.09
CA ILE A 224 23.29 -7.27 16.14
C ILE A 224 24.14 -6.08 16.63
N GLU A 225 23.55 -5.12 17.33
CA GLU A 225 24.27 -3.96 17.88
C GLU A 225 25.27 -4.38 18.96
N ALA A 226 24.84 -5.21 19.91
CA ALA A 226 25.72 -5.73 20.96
C ALA A 226 26.83 -6.64 20.39
N TYR A 227 26.49 -7.45 19.39
CA TYR A 227 27.46 -8.31 18.69
C TYR A 227 28.50 -7.47 17.93
N PHE A 228 28.03 -6.47 17.18
CA PHE A 228 28.88 -5.62 16.35
C PHE A 228 29.77 -4.70 17.18
N SER A 229 29.24 -4.10 18.25
CA SER A 229 30.02 -3.30 19.20
C SER A 229 31.15 -4.09 19.85
N LYS A 230 30.94 -5.39 20.12
CA LYS A 230 31.94 -6.27 20.73
C LYS A 230 33.02 -6.76 19.74
N ASN A 231 32.62 -7.13 18.51
CA ASN A 231 33.51 -7.77 17.53
C ASN A 231 34.14 -6.78 16.55
N TYR A 232 33.52 -5.62 16.33
CA TYR A 232 33.96 -4.59 15.40
C TYR A 232 33.98 -3.19 16.04
N PRO A 233 34.63 -2.99 17.21
CA PRO A 233 34.56 -1.73 17.96
C PRO A 233 35.04 -0.52 17.16
N ASN A 234 36.15 -0.65 16.43
CA ASN A 234 36.69 0.45 15.61
C ASN A 234 35.74 0.92 14.51
N VAL A 235 34.90 0.02 13.98
CA VAL A 235 33.91 0.35 12.95
C VAL A 235 32.62 0.84 13.60
N TYR A 236 32.31 0.37 14.80
CA TYR A 236 31.17 0.82 15.58
C TYR A 236 31.35 2.26 16.06
N ASP A 237 32.53 2.63 16.54
CA ASP A 237 32.85 3.99 16.99
C ASP A 237 32.71 5.03 15.86
N ASP A 238 32.98 4.64 14.60
CA ASP A 238 32.73 5.49 13.44
C ASP A 238 31.25 5.89 13.32
N PHE A 239 30.29 5.16 13.91
CA PHE A 239 28.85 5.51 13.90
C PHE A 239 28.47 6.59 14.92
N ASP A 240 29.28 6.81 15.94
CA ASP A 240 29.05 7.86 16.95
C ASP A 240 29.73 9.18 16.57
N ILE A 241 30.58 9.17 15.54
CA ILE A 241 31.25 10.37 15.03
C ILE A 241 30.44 10.91 13.83
N PRO A 242 29.91 12.15 13.91
CA PRO A 242 29.29 12.80 12.75
C PRO A 242 30.36 13.01 11.67
N PHE A 243 30.07 12.55 10.45
CA PHE A 243 30.91 12.76 9.26
C PHE A 243 30.89 14.21 8.79
#